data_AF-A0A4P2Q6B2-F1
#
_entry.id   AF-A0A4P2Q6B2-F1
#
_cell.length_a   1.000
_cell.length_b   1.000
_cell.length_c   1.000
_cell.angle_alpha   90.00
_cell.angle_beta   90.00
_cell.angle_gamma   90.00
#
_symmetry.space_group_name_H-M   'P 1'
#
loop_
_entity.id
_entity.type
_entity.pdbx_description
1 polymer ?
#
loop_
_entity_poly.entity_id
_entity_poly.type
_entity_poly.pdbx_seq_one_letter_code
_entity_poly.pdbx_strand_id
1 'polypeptide(L)'
;MGTKIEDFLKEKKIDPRRILAASVKLERLRPEDRSIRLTKRLARGSEDAAKKKEAASAKKPRSGRPVTDRTLNAALQGKPISGPAKTRLLRAVNRILEQKKQEQVGLSALFDLPKKGGAAAEGAEAAG
;
A
#
# COMPACT_ATOMS: atom_id res chain seq x y z
N MET A 1 16.83 -6.48 -18.02
CA MET A 1 16.65 -7.18 -16.74
C MET A 1 15.23 -6.93 -16.26
N GLY A 2 14.48 -7.97 -15.90
CA GLY A 2 13.15 -7.84 -15.32
C GLY A 2 13.24 -7.24 -13.91
N THR A 3 12.15 -6.63 -13.45
CA THR A 3 12.06 -6.19 -12.05
C THR A 3 11.63 -7.34 -11.15
N LYS A 4 11.99 -7.32 -9.86
CA LYS A 4 11.55 -8.34 -8.89
C LYS A 4 10.04 -8.57 -8.89
N ILE A 5 9.26 -7.50 -9.01
CA ILE A 5 7.80 -7.61 -9.11
C ILE A 5 7.37 -8.27 -10.41
N GLU A 6 7.98 -7.94 -11.54
CA GLU A 6 7.65 -8.55 -12.83
C GLU A 6 7.96 -10.06 -12.82
N ASP A 7 9.13 -10.44 -12.31
CA ASP A 7 9.55 -11.83 -12.21
C ASP A 7 8.63 -12.61 -11.25
N PHE A 8 8.27 -12.02 -10.11
CA PHE A 8 7.32 -12.62 -9.16
C PHE A 8 5.95 -12.86 -9.79
N LEU A 9 5.43 -11.89 -10.54
CA LEU A 9 4.12 -12.02 -11.20
C LEU A 9 4.15 -13.12 -12.27
N LYS A 10 5.25 -13.25 -13.01
CA LYS A 10 5.45 -14.34 -13.98
C LYS A 10 5.52 -15.70 -13.29
N GLU A 11 6.33 -15.84 -12.24
CA GLU A 11 6.47 -17.08 -11.47
C GLU A 11 5.13 -17.54 -10.88
N LYS A 12 4.40 -16.62 -10.24
CA LYS A 12 3.09 -16.94 -9.66
C LYS A 12 1.96 -16.94 -10.68
N LYS A 13 2.22 -16.74 -11.97
CA LYS A 13 1.23 -16.69 -13.05
C LYS A 13 0.07 -15.74 -12.70
N ILE A 14 0.42 -14.51 -12.33
CA ILE A 14 -0.53 -13.46 -11.98
C ILE A 14 -0.57 -12.46 -13.13
N ASP A 15 -1.76 -12.30 -13.73
CA ASP A 15 -2.01 -11.25 -14.71
C ASP A 15 -2.03 -9.87 -14.03
N PRO A 16 -1.23 -8.89 -14.49
CA PRO A 16 -1.23 -7.52 -13.98
C PRO A 16 -2.63 -6.87 -13.93
N ARG A 17 -3.53 -7.19 -14.86
CA ARG A 17 -4.91 -6.67 -14.89
C ARG A 17 -5.72 -7.10 -13.67
N ARG A 18 -5.44 -8.29 -13.12
CA ARG A 18 -6.10 -8.77 -11.90
C ARG A 18 -5.70 -7.96 -10.68
N ILE A 19 -4.48 -7.40 -10.66
CA ILE A 19 -3.99 -6.56 -9.57
C ILE A 19 -4.81 -5.26 -9.49
N LEU A 20 -5.11 -4.66 -10.65
CA LEU A 20 -5.94 -3.46 -10.73
C LEU A 20 -7.34 -3.73 -10.19
N ALA A 21 -7.98 -4.80 -10.66
CA ALA A 21 -9.30 -5.20 -10.22
C ALA A 21 -9.36 -5.53 -8.72
N ALA A 22 -8.36 -6.25 -8.20
CA ALA A 22 -8.25 -6.55 -6.78
C ALA A 22 -8.05 -5.28 -5.95
N SER A 23 -7.19 -4.37 -6.39
CA SER A 23 -6.94 -3.10 -5.69
C SER A 23 -8.19 -2.23 -5.61
N VAL A 24 -8.97 -2.12 -6.69
CA VAL A 24 -10.23 -1.36 -6.69
C VAL A 24 -11.20 -1.92 -5.65
N LYS A 25 -11.35 -3.25 -5.56
CA LYS A 25 -12.26 -3.89 -4.59
C LYS A 25 -11.82 -3.69 -3.14
N LEU A 26 -10.51 -3.66 -2.89
CA LEU A 26 -9.94 -3.54 -1.54
C LEU A 26 -9.88 -2.09 -1.04
N GLU A 27 -9.50 -1.15 -1.90
CA GLU A 27 -9.13 0.20 -1.48
C GLU A 27 -10.25 1.22 -1.68
N ARG A 28 -11.29 0.94 -2.46
CA ARG A 28 -12.42 1.86 -2.68
C ARG A 28 -13.13 2.17 -1.36
N LEU A 29 -13.42 3.45 -1.14
CA LEU A 29 -14.20 3.89 0.02
C LEU A 29 -15.61 3.35 -0.06
N ARG A 30 -16.01 2.64 1.00
CA ARG A 30 -17.37 2.17 1.20
C ARG A 30 -18.15 3.17 2.07
N PRO A 31 -19.48 3.05 2.17
CA PRO A 31 -20.29 3.93 3.01
C PRO A 31 -19.79 3.99 4.46
N GLU A 32 -19.31 2.87 5.02
CA GLU A 32 -18.78 2.81 6.39
C GLU A 32 -17.49 3.62 6.53
N ASP A 33 -16.64 3.62 5.50
CA ASP A 33 -15.44 4.47 5.50
C ASP A 33 -15.80 5.96 5.44
N ARG A 34 -16.89 6.30 4.73
CA ARG A 34 -17.37 7.69 4.61
C ARG A 34 -17.96 8.19 5.92
N SER A 35 -18.72 7.37 6.63
CA SER A 35 -19.26 7.74 7.95
C SER A 35 -18.14 7.97 8.95
N ILE A 36 -17.13 7.09 9.00
CA ILE A 36 -15.95 7.28 9.86
C ILE A 36 -15.23 8.62 9.56
N ARG A 37 -15.05 8.96 8.27
CA ARG A 37 -14.43 10.24 7.89
C ARG A 37 -15.28 11.44 8.30
N LEU A 38 -16.60 11.32 8.19
CA LEU A 38 -17.54 12.35 8.64
C LEU A 38 -17.45 12.53 10.16
N THR A 39 -17.52 11.46 10.95
CA THR A 39 -17.38 11.51 12.42
C THR A 39 -16.07 12.16 12.83
N LYS A 40 -14.94 11.77 12.20
CA LYS A 40 -13.63 12.40 12.45
C LYS A 40 -13.59 13.88 12.06
N ARG A 41 -14.31 14.28 11.01
CA ARG A 41 -14.41 15.69 10.61
C ARG A 41 -15.23 16.49 11.61
N LEU A 42 -16.39 15.99 12.03
CA LEU A 42 -17.25 16.65 13.01
C LEU A 42 -16.55 16.79 14.37
N ALA A 43 -15.83 15.75 14.82
CA ALA A 43 -15.08 15.79 16.07
C ALA A 43 -13.96 16.84 16.09
N ARG A 44 -13.37 17.17 14.93
CA ARG A 44 -12.34 18.22 14.83
C ARG A 44 -12.92 19.63 15.04
N GLY A 45 -14.16 19.85 14.64
CA GLY A 45 -14.85 21.15 14.80
C GLY A 45 -15.67 21.26 16.08
N SER A 46 -15.68 20.23 16.92
CA SER A 46 -16.47 20.17 18.15
C SER A 46 -15.58 20.38 19.38
N GLU A 47 -16.03 21.16 20.36
CA GLU A 47 -15.32 21.27 21.66
C GLU A 47 -15.60 20.07 22.58
N ASP A 48 -16.72 19.41 22.32
CA ASP A 48 -17.25 18.25 23.02
C ASP A 48 -16.26 17.07 23.10
N ALA A 49 -15.77 16.76 24.31
CA ALA A 49 -14.73 15.75 24.55
C ALA A 49 -15.21 14.33 24.22
N ALA A 50 -16.51 14.05 24.35
CA ALA A 50 -17.10 12.76 24.01
C ALA A 50 -16.96 12.44 22.51
N LYS A 51 -17.24 13.42 21.64
CA LYS A 51 -17.12 13.28 20.17
C LYS A 51 -15.67 13.09 19.73
N LYS A 52 -14.71 13.70 20.44
CA LYS A 52 -13.27 13.49 20.19
C LYS A 52 -12.81 12.07 20.56
N LYS A 53 -13.27 11.53 21.69
CA LYS A 53 -12.97 10.16 22.12
C LYS A 53 -13.55 9.12 21.16
N GLU A 54 -14.79 9.31 20.73
CA GLU A 54 -15.44 8.43 19.75
C GLU A 54 -14.69 8.40 18.40
N ALA A 55 -14.29 9.58 17.90
CA ALA A 55 -13.52 9.69 16.67
C ALA A 55 -12.11 9.09 16.77
N ALA A 56 -11.48 9.11 17.94
CA ALA A 56 -10.16 8.51 18.16
C ALA A 56 -10.22 6.97 18.14
N SER A 57 -11.28 6.38 18.72
CA SER A 57 -11.52 4.94 18.75
C SER A 57 -12.04 4.37 17.41
N ALA A 58 -12.55 5.24 16.53
CA ALA A 58 -13.04 4.81 15.22
C ALA A 58 -11.91 4.23 14.33
N LYS A 59 -12.16 3.02 13.81
CA LYS A 59 -11.26 2.28 12.91
C LYS A 59 -10.70 3.18 11.80
N LYS A 60 -9.47 2.93 11.36
CA LYS A 60 -8.89 3.66 10.23
C LYS A 60 -9.69 3.32 8.96
N PRO A 61 -10.21 4.34 8.23
CA PRO A 61 -10.90 4.08 6.98
C PRO A 61 -9.91 3.56 5.93
N ARG A 62 -10.43 2.90 4.90
CA ARG A 62 -9.65 2.51 3.71
C ARG A 62 -8.99 3.73 3.06
N SER A 63 -7.94 3.49 2.26
CA SER A 63 -7.22 4.58 1.60
C SER A 63 -8.08 5.35 0.60
N GLY A 64 -9.05 4.68 -0.03
CA GLY A 64 -9.86 5.25 -1.11
C GLY A 64 -9.16 5.34 -2.46
N ARG A 65 -7.87 5.01 -2.52
CA ARG A 65 -7.03 5.19 -3.71
C ARG A 65 -6.58 3.83 -4.21
N PRO A 66 -7.10 3.31 -5.32
CA PRO A 66 -6.62 2.07 -5.90
C PRO A 66 -5.25 2.25 -6.57
N VAL A 67 -4.62 1.12 -6.90
CA VAL A 67 -3.50 1.07 -7.84
C VAL A 67 -4.03 1.44 -9.23
N THR A 68 -3.29 2.30 -9.93
CA THR A 68 -3.58 2.72 -11.30
C THR A 68 -2.62 2.07 -12.28
N ASP A 69 -2.98 2.02 -13.57
CA ASP A 69 -2.11 1.51 -14.64
C ASP A 69 -0.74 2.21 -14.64
N ARG A 70 -0.72 3.53 -14.47
CA ARG A 70 0.53 4.30 -14.37
C ARG A 70 1.43 3.79 -13.24
N THR A 71 0.86 3.54 -12.06
CA THR A 71 1.64 3.05 -10.91
C THR A 71 2.11 1.61 -11.10
N LEU A 72 1.30 0.77 -11.75
CA LEU A 72 1.65 -0.61 -12.05
C LEU A 72 2.76 -0.67 -13.10
N ASN A 73 2.64 0.09 -14.19
CA ASN A 73 3.66 0.19 -15.23
C ASN A 73 4.96 0.76 -14.68
N ALA A 74 4.90 1.78 -13.81
CA ALA A 74 6.08 2.30 -13.13
C ALA A 74 6.77 1.21 -12.30
N ALA A 75 6.00 0.41 -11.55
CA ALA A 75 6.55 -0.70 -10.77
C ALA A 75 7.22 -1.78 -11.65
N LEU A 76 6.56 -2.17 -12.75
CA LEU A 76 7.07 -3.15 -13.71
C LEU A 76 8.34 -2.67 -14.42
N GLN A 77 8.43 -1.36 -14.72
CA GLN A 77 9.59 -0.72 -15.34
C GLN A 77 10.72 -0.38 -14.34
N GLY A 78 10.54 -0.66 -13.05
CA GLY A 78 11.54 -0.39 -12.01
C GLY A 78 11.65 1.09 -11.63
N LYS A 79 10.70 1.92 -12.05
CA LYS A 79 10.65 3.33 -11.69
C LYS A 79 10.29 3.48 -10.20
N PRO A 80 10.78 4.53 -9.54
CA PRO A 80 10.47 4.77 -8.14
C PRO A 80 8.96 5.01 -7.97
N ILE A 81 8.36 4.26 -7.05
CA ILE A 81 6.97 4.42 -6.63
C ILE A 81 6.91 4.72 -5.13
N SER A 82 5.90 5.49 -4.72
CA SER A 82 5.74 5.89 -3.32
C SER A 82 5.49 4.71 -2.39
N GLY A 83 5.91 4.83 -1.13
CA GLY A 83 5.69 3.81 -0.10
C GLY A 83 4.24 3.32 -0.01
N PRO A 84 3.24 4.23 0.07
CA PRO A 84 1.83 3.83 0.05
C PRO A 84 1.43 3.06 -1.22
N ALA A 85 2.02 3.37 -2.38
CA ALA A 85 1.75 2.62 -3.60
C ALA A 85 2.31 1.19 -3.53
N LYS A 86 3.52 1.01 -3.00
CA LYS A 86 4.11 -0.32 -2.74
C LYS A 86 3.20 -1.16 -1.81
N THR A 87 2.70 -0.56 -0.73
CA THR A 87 1.79 -1.25 0.20
C THR A 87 0.46 -1.64 -0.45
N ARG A 88 -0.11 -0.78 -1.31
CA ARG A 88 -1.35 -1.11 -2.04
C ARG A 88 -1.15 -2.23 -3.06
N LEU A 89 -0.03 -2.22 -3.78
CA LEU A 89 0.34 -3.32 -4.68
C LEU A 89 0.47 -4.63 -3.91
N LEU A 90 1.16 -4.62 -2.77
CA LEU A 90 1.29 -5.80 -1.91
C LEU A 90 -0.07 -6.36 -1.48
N ARG A 91 -0.97 -5.51 -0.98
CA ARG A 91 -2.31 -5.96 -0.57
C ARG A 91 -3.10 -6.58 -1.72
N ALA A 92 -3.01 -5.98 -2.91
CA ALA A 92 -3.67 -6.51 -4.11
C ALA A 92 -3.07 -7.87 -4.53
N VAL A 93 -1.75 -8.01 -4.50
CA VAL A 93 -1.05 -9.28 -4.79
C VAL A 93 -1.42 -10.34 -3.75
N ASN A 94 -1.34 -10.04 -2.46
CA ASN A 94 -1.69 -10.99 -1.39
C ASN A 94 -3.15 -11.43 -1.47
N ARG A 95 -4.07 -10.56 -1.88
CA ARG A 95 -5.46 -10.95 -2.11
C ARG A 95 -5.62 -11.94 -3.25
N ILE A 96 -4.82 -11.81 -4.31
CA ILE A 96 -4.80 -12.77 -5.41
C ILE A 96 -4.17 -14.10 -4.97
N LEU A 97 -3.09 -14.05 -4.19
CA LEU A 97 -2.45 -15.24 -3.63
C LEU A 97 -3.41 -16.00 -2.71
N GLU A 98 -4.14 -15.30 -1.86
CA GLU A 98 -5.19 -15.88 -1.01
C GLU A 98 -6.27 -16.59 -1.84
N GLN A 99 -6.74 -15.98 -2.93
CA GLN A 99 -7.68 -16.63 -3.87
C GLN A 99 -7.10 -17.90 -4.51
N LYS A 100 -5.78 -17.92 -4.74
CA LYS A 100 -5.04 -19.07 -5.26
C LYS A 100 -4.61 -20.05 -4.16
N LYS A 101 -5.00 -19.82 -2.90
CA LYS A 101 -4.59 -20.60 -1.72
C LYS A 101 -3.06 -20.71 -1.56
N GLN A 102 -2.36 -19.64 -1.93
CA GLN A 102 -0.92 -19.50 -1.78
C GLN A 102 -0.61 -18.61 -0.57
N GLU A 103 0.59 -18.77 -0.03
CA GLU A 103 1.06 -17.97 1.11
C GLU A 103 1.16 -16.49 0.76
N GLN A 104 0.84 -15.64 1.75
CA GLN A 104 0.99 -14.20 1.61
C GLN A 104 2.47 -13.83 1.68
N VAL A 105 2.87 -12.84 0.88
CA VAL A 105 4.24 -12.37 0.85
C VAL A 105 4.38 -11.01 1.53
N GLY A 106 5.63 -10.63 1.83
CA GLY A 106 6.00 -9.31 2.34
C GLY A 106 6.43 -8.34 1.25
N LEU A 107 6.67 -7.08 1.61
CA LEU A 107 7.11 -6.04 0.67
C LEU A 107 8.49 -6.33 0.05
N SER A 108 9.39 -6.97 0.80
CA SER A 108 10.75 -7.34 0.35
C SER A 108 10.75 -8.39 -0.76
N ALA A 109 9.70 -9.19 -0.86
CA ALA A 109 9.55 -10.18 -1.94
C ALA A 109 9.20 -9.52 -3.29
N LEU A 110 8.57 -8.34 -3.26
CA LEU A 110 8.11 -7.63 -4.45
C LEU A 110 9.01 -6.47 -4.84
N PHE A 111 9.69 -5.85 -3.88
CA PHE A 111 10.47 -4.64 -4.11
C PHE A 111 11.81 -4.69 -3.38
N ASP A 112 12.82 -4.11 -4.01
CA ASP A 112 14.04 -3.71 -3.32
C ASP A 112 13.70 -2.58 -2.35
N LEU A 113 13.73 -2.93 -1.07
CA LEU A 113 13.55 -1.98 0.03
C LEU A 113 14.94 -1.57 0.51
N PRO A 114 15.19 -0.26 0.68
CA PRO A 114 16.34 0.15 1.47
C PRO A 114 16.16 -0.43 2.88
N LYS A 115 17.21 -1.05 3.42
CA LYS A 115 17.23 -1.61 4.78
C LYS A 115 16.77 -0.49 5.73
N LYS A 116 15.64 -0.68 6.41
CA LYS A 116 15.13 0.29 7.40
C LYS A 116 16.04 0.23 8.63
N GLY A 117 17.12 1.02 8.57
CA GLY A 117 18.17 1.07 9.58
C GLY A 117 19.53 1.57 9.07
N GLY A 118 19.58 2.34 7.98
CA GLY A 118 20.82 2.87 7.41
C GLY A 118 20.60 4.20 6.73
N ALA A 119 20.14 5.20 7.49
CA ALA A 119 20.26 6.60 7.11
C ALA A 119 21.11 7.30 8.20
N ALA A 120 22.34 6.80 8.35
CA ALA A 120 23.47 7.41 9.04
C ALA A 120 24.68 6.45 8.93
N ALA A 121 25.30 6.36 7.74
CA ALA A 121 26.69 5.89 7.53
C ALA A 121 26.93 5.64 6.03
N GLU A 122 26.95 6.69 5.22
CA GLU A 122 27.73 6.73 3.98
C GLU A 122 28.07 8.21 3.76
N GLY A 123 29.25 8.61 4.26
CA GLY A 123 29.71 10.00 4.26
C GLY A 123 30.92 10.28 5.15
N ALA A 124 31.67 9.27 5.59
CA ALA A 124 32.90 9.45 6.35
C ALA A 124 33.97 8.44 5.88
N GLU A 125 34.34 8.50 4.61
CA GLU A 125 35.62 7.97 4.12
C GLU A 125 36.01 8.73 2.84
N ALA A 126 36.26 10.04 2.99
CA ALA A 126 36.95 10.86 1.99
C ALA A 126 37.37 12.19 2.62
N ALA A 127 38.25 12.16 3.62
CA ALA A 127 39.15 13.27 4.00
C ALA A 127 40.01 12.86 5.21
N GLY A 128 41.33 12.80 5.02
CA GLY A 128 42.33 12.78 6.09
C GLY A 128 43.15 11.50 6.16
#